data_AF-A0A6C0KGJ4-F1
#
_entry.id   AF-A0A6C0KGJ4-F1
#
_cell.length_a   1.000
_cell.length_b   1.000
_cell.length_c   1.000
_cell.angle_alpha   90.00
_cell.angle_beta   90.00
_cell.angle_gamma   90.00
#
_symmetry.space_group_name_H-M   'P 1'
#
loop_
_entity.id
_entity.type
_entity.pdbx_description
1 polymer ?
#
loop_
_entity_poly.entity_id
_entity_poly.type
_entity_poly.pdbx_seq_one_letter_code
_entity_poly.pdbx_strand_id
1 'polypeptide(L)'
;MMCVRFADSQLLATKKKDSYVALAFATPEGKTVIFVLNADTKPAVAIVRSLIATAQKNKAETTIVVSMQKTTHSSSKLMAEQEIQHFLYSELFFPIIHHTQVPAHRKLSDDEAKQLLCKLKVTKEQLPRLHKTDPVVRFHGFRTSDVVEIVRNNGLQQKSVFYRLVVA
;
A
#
# COMPACT_ATOMS: atom_id res chain seq x y z
N MET A 1 -5.86 8.74 -10.66
CA MET A 1 -6.72 7.59 -10.31
C MET A 1 -5.80 6.40 -10.03
N MET A 2 -5.38 6.23 -8.78
CA MET A 2 -4.61 5.05 -8.35
C MET A 2 -5.19 4.59 -7.02
N CYS A 3 -6.45 4.18 -7.09
CA CYS A 3 -6.96 3.16 -6.18
C CYS A 3 -6.27 1.88 -6.63
N VAL A 4 -5.83 1.02 -5.71
CA VAL A 4 -5.46 -0.36 -6.07
C VAL A 4 -6.70 -0.95 -6.74
N ARG A 5 -6.75 -0.91 -8.08
CA ARG A 5 -7.90 -1.36 -8.86
C ARG A 5 -7.86 -2.87 -8.83
N PHE A 6 -8.47 -3.45 -7.80
CA PHE A 6 -8.89 -4.85 -7.89
C PHE A 6 -10.03 -5.02 -8.90
N ALA A 7 -10.68 -3.92 -9.32
CA ALA A 7 -11.72 -3.92 -10.35
C ALA A 7 -11.24 -4.50 -11.70
N ASP A 8 -9.97 -4.30 -12.05
CA ASP A 8 -9.35 -4.86 -13.27
C ASP A 8 -8.41 -6.04 -12.94
N SER A 9 -8.43 -6.54 -11.70
CA SER A 9 -7.53 -7.62 -11.25
C SER A 9 -8.16 -8.99 -11.46
N GLN A 10 -7.38 -9.91 -12.02
CA GLN A 10 -7.80 -11.30 -12.17
C GLN A 10 -7.29 -12.13 -10.99
N LEU A 11 -8.21 -12.83 -10.30
CA LEU A 11 -7.84 -13.83 -9.31
C LEU A 11 -7.17 -15.01 -10.03
N LEU A 12 -5.89 -15.23 -9.75
CA LEU A 12 -5.08 -16.28 -10.36
C LEU A 12 -5.22 -17.61 -9.62
N ALA A 13 -5.25 -17.56 -8.28
CA ALA A 13 -5.33 -18.75 -7.46
C ALA A 13 -5.81 -18.44 -6.04
N THR A 14 -6.53 -19.38 -5.46
CA THR A 14 -6.84 -19.42 -4.03
C THR A 14 -6.22 -20.66 -3.42
N LYS A 15 -5.45 -20.51 -2.34
CA LYS A 15 -4.89 -21.63 -1.59
C LYS A 15 -5.26 -21.51 -0.12
N LYS A 16 -6.00 -22.49 0.38
CA LYS A 16 -6.37 -22.59 1.79
C LYS A 16 -5.35 -23.44 2.53
N LYS A 17 -4.93 -22.97 3.70
CA LYS A 17 -4.24 -23.72 4.74
C LYS A 17 -4.97 -23.52 6.07
N ASP A 18 -4.65 -24.34 7.06
CA ASP A 18 -5.31 -24.29 8.38
C ASP A 18 -5.11 -22.96 9.11
N SER A 19 -4.05 -22.22 8.79
CA SER A 19 -3.73 -20.93 9.41
C SER A 19 -4.07 -19.70 8.55
N TYR A 20 -4.19 -19.85 7.23
CA TYR A 20 -4.44 -18.72 6.33
C TYR A 20 -5.06 -19.13 4.99
N VAL A 21 -5.73 -18.17 4.37
CA VAL A 21 -6.14 -18.21 2.97
C VAL A 21 -5.24 -17.28 2.17
N ALA A 22 -4.56 -17.82 1.15
CA ALA A 22 -3.78 -17.05 0.20
C ALA A 22 -4.60 -16.80 -1.07
N LEU A 23 -4.68 -15.54 -1.47
CA LEU A 23 -5.32 -15.08 -2.70
C LEU A 23 -4.23 -14.44 -3.57
N ALA A 24 -4.02 -14.97 -4.77
CA ALA A 24 -3.07 -14.41 -5.73
C ALA A 24 -3.83 -13.66 -6.83
N PHE A 25 -3.44 -12.42 -7.09
CA PHE A 25 -4.02 -11.54 -8.11
C PHE A 25 -2.96 -11.12 -9.12
N ALA A 26 -3.37 -11.02 -10.39
CA ALA A 26 -2.63 -10.25 -11.39
C ALA A 26 -3.11 -8.80 -11.34
N THR A 27 -2.20 -7.88 -11.05
CA THR A 27 -2.43 -6.43 -11.17
C THR A 27 -1.57 -5.87 -12.30
N PRO A 28 -1.90 -4.69 -12.86
CA PRO A 28 -1.09 -4.05 -13.91
C PRO A 28 0.37 -3.78 -13.48
N GLU A 29 0.60 -3.68 -12.17
CA GLU A 29 1.90 -3.41 -11.56
C GLU A 29 2.69 -4.69 -11.22
N GLY A 30 2.07 -5.87 -11.33
CA GLY A 30 2.72 -7.15 -11.06
C GLY A 30 1.81 -8.18 -10.39
N LYS A 31 2.41 -9.25 -9.88
CA LYS A 31 1.67 -10.26 -9.11
C LYS A 31 1.52 -9.78 -7.67
N THR A 32 0.28 -9.65 -7.21
CA THR A 32 -0.04 -9.30 -5.82
C THR A 32 -0.55 -10.54 -5.10
N VAL A 33 -0.01 -10.84 -3.91
CA VAL A 33 -0.49 -11.94 -3.07
C VAL A 33 -1.01 -11.38 -1.75
N ILE A 34 -2.26 -11.72 -1.44
CA ILE A 34 -2.94 -11.36 -0.20
C ILE A 34 -3.07 -12.60 0.68
N PHE A 35 -2.56 -12.53 1.90
CA PHE A 35 -2.72 -13.56 2.91
C PHE A 35 -3.73 -13.09 3.94
N VAL A 36 -4.86 -13.78 4.05
CA VAL A 36 -5.86 -13.54 5.08
C VAL A 36 -5.69 -14.59 6.16
N LEU A 37 -5.26 -14.17 7.35
CA LEU A 37 -5.13 -15.07 8.50
C LEU A 37 -6.50 -15.42 9.07
N ASN A 38 -6.64 -16.66 9.52
CA ASN A 38 -7.84 -17.10 10.23
C ASN A 38 -7.98 -16.38 11.58
N ALA A 39 -9.20 -16.32 12.12
CA ALA A 39 -9.52 -15.47 13.27
C ALA A 39 -8.63 -15.70 14.51
N ASP A 40 -8.31 -16.96 14.80
CA ASP A 40 -7.50 -17.34 15.96
C ASP A 40 -6.00 -17.30 15.68
N THR A 41 -5.61 -17.10 14.42
CA THR A 41 -4.22 -17.14 14.00
C THR A 41 -3.54 -15.80 14.24
N LYS A 42 -2.74 -15.73 15.30
CA LYS A 42 -1.87 -14.57 15.54
C LYS A 42 -0.74 -14.52 14.50
N PRO A 43 -0.43 -13.37 13.89
CA PRO A 43 0.74 -13.22 13.00
C PRO A 43 2.06 -13.25 13.79
N ALA A 44 2.43 -14.42 14.28
CA ALA A 44 3.70 -14.68 14.93
C ALA A 44 4.82 -14.90 13.90
N VAL A 45 6.07 -14.74 14.32
CA VAL A 45 7.26 -14.78 13.45
C VAL A 45 7.31 -16.05 12.58
N ALA A 46 6.98 -17.22 13.14
CA ALA A 46 6.96 -18.47 12.39
C ALA A 46 5.99 -18.45 11.20
N ILE A 47 4.79 -17.92 11.42
CA ILE A 47 3.77 -17.77 10.37
C ILE A 47 4.26 -16.77 9.33
N VAL A 48 4.73 -15.60 9.75
CA VAL A 48 5.22 -14.55 8.82
C VAL A 48 6.34 -15.07 7.91
N ARG A 49 7.31 -15.82 8.46
CA ARG A 49 8.36 -16.47 7.66
C ARG A 49 7.79 -17.45 6.62
N SER A 50 6.77 -18.22 7.00
CA SER A 50 6.10 -19.14 6.07
C SER A 50 5.35 -18.40 4.94
N LEU A 51 4.77 -17.23 5.25
CA LEU A 51 4.11 -16.36 4.27
C LEU A 51 5.13 -15.79 3.29
N ILE A 52 6.27 -15.29 3.79
CA ILE A 52 7.39 -14.79 2.97
C ILE A 52 7.88 -15.87 1.99
N ALA A 53 8.14 -17.08 2.49
CA ALA A 53 8.58 -18.20 1.64
C ALA A 53 7.54 -18.55 0.56
N THR A 54 6.25 -18.46 0.89
CA THR A 54 5.16 -18.68 -0.07
C THR A 54 5.08 -17.56 -1.10
N ALA A 55 5.24 -16.30 -0.68
CA ALA A 55 5.25 -15.14 -1.56
C ALA A 55 6.42 -15.19 -2.57
N GLN A 56 7.61 -15.53 -2.10
CA GLN A 56 8.81 -15.71 -2.92
C GLN A 56 8.63 -16.82 -3.96
N LYS A 57 8.07 -17.98 -3.55
CA LYS A 57 7.77 -19.09 -4.47
C LYS A 57 6.82 -18.65 -5.59
N ASN A 58 5.87 -17.78 -5.28
CA ASN A 58 4.91 -17.25 -6.25
C ASN A 58 5.42 -16.05 -7.05
N LYS A 59 6.65 -15.58 -6.79
CA LYS A 59 7.24 -14.37 -7.39
C LYS A 59 6.30 -13.16 -7.28
N ALA A 60 5.78 -12.93 -6.07
CA ALA A 60 4.91 -11.81 -5.78
C ALA A 60 5.73 -10.50 -5.71
N GLU A 61 5.28 -9.48 -6.43
CA GLU A 61 5.85 -8.12 -6.38
C GLU A 61 5.31 -7.37 -5.16
N THR A 62 4.05 -7.59 -4.83
CA THR A 62 3.40 -6.98 -3.66
C THR A 62 2.79 -8.06 -2.77
N THR A 63 3.11 -7.99 -1.48
CA THR A 63 2.57 -8.93 -0.47
C THR A 63 1.79 -8.15 0.58
N ILE A 64 0.52 -8.54 0.75
CA ILE A 64 -0.39 -7.96 1.74
C ILE A 64 -0.79 -9.05 2.72
N VAL A 65 -0.76 -8.74 4.02
CA VAL A 65 -1.18 -9.64 5.10
C VAL A 65 -2.30 -8.98 5.87
N VAL A 66 -3.44 -9.65 5.95
CA VAL A 66 -4.61 -9.23 6.73
C VAL A 66 -4.76 -10.14 7.93
N SER A 67 -4.85 -9.56 9.13
CA SER A 67 -5.07 -10.31 10.36
C SER A 67 -6.14 -9.69 11.24
N MET A 68 -6.79 -10.51 12.07
CA MET A 68 -7.73 -10.02 13.08
C MET A 68 -7.01 -9.42 14.30
N GLN A 69 -5.88 -10.03 14.68
CA GLN A 69 -5.09 -9.63 15.85
C GLN A 69 -3.88 -8.78 15.46
N LYS A 70 -3.44 -7.92 16.38
CA LYS A 70 -2.19 -7.13 16.24
C LYS A 70 -0.97 -8.05 16.15
N THR A 71 0.02 -7.59 15.39
CA THR A 71 1.34 -8.24 15.26
C THR A 71 2.19 -8.06 16.52
N THR A 72 3.14 -8.98 16.72
CA THR A 72 4.20 -8.79 17.71
C THR A 72 5.28 -7.86 17.13
N HIS A 73 6.06 -7.21 18.00
CA HIS A 73 7.13 -6.30 17.58
C HIS A 73 8.16 -6.96 16.66
N SER A 74 8.52 -8.23 16.93
CA SER A 74 9.42 -9.00 16.06
C SER A 74 8.81 -9.26 14.69
N SER A 75 7.51 -9.57 14.62
CA SER A 75 6.82 -9.76 13.34
C SER A 75 6.72 -8.46 12.55
N SER A 76 6.38 -7.34 13.19
CA SER A 76 6.26 -6.05 12.50
C SER A 76 7.59 -5.58 11.93
N LYS A 77 8.70 -5.81 12.66
CA LYS A 77 10.04 -5.53 12.15
C LYS A 77 10.37 -6.37 10.92
N LEU A 78 10.13 -7.68 10.99
CA LEU A 78 10.36 -8.60 9.86
C LEU A 78 9.50 -8.22 8.64
N MET A 79 8.25 -7.81 8.84
CA MET A 79 7.37 -7.36 7.77
C MET A 79 7.87 -6.06 7.14
N ALA A 80 8.33 -5.10 7.94
CA ALA A 80 8.87 -3.83 7.45
C ALA A 80 10.14 -4.02 6.61
N GLU A 81 11.04 -4.94 7.03
CA GLU A 81 12.27 -5.28 6.30
C GLU A 81 11.99 -5.90 4.92
N GLN A 82 10.85 -6.57 4.74
CA GLN A 82 10.44 -7.21 3.49
C GLN A 82 9.38 -6.40 2.72
N GLU A 83 9.14 -5.15 3.14
CA GLU A 83 8.10 -4.25 2.60
C GLU A 83 6.69 -4.89 2.52
N ILE A 84 6.39 -5.79 3.45
CA ILE A 84 5.08 -6.44 3.55
C ILE A 84 4.08 -5.47 4.16
N GLN A 85 2.97 -5.26 3.45
CA GLN A 85 1.87 -4.45 3.96
C GLN A 85 1.01 -5.29 4.89
N HIS A 86 1.01 -4.95 6.17
CA HIS A 86 0.11 -5.55 7.15
C HIS A 86 -1.13 -4.67 7.31
N PHE A 87 -2.31 -5.27 7.42
CA PHE A 87 -3.57 -4.59 7.77
C PHE A 87 -4.33 -5.40 8.82
N LEU A 88 -4.98 -4.68 9.74
CA LEU A 88 -6.01 -5.27 10.58
C LEU A 88 -7.32 -5.32 9.80
N TYR A 89 -8.11 -6.37 10.04
CA TYR A 89 -9.44 -6.47 9.44
C TYR A 89 -10.30 -5.24 9.75
N SER A 90 -10.20 -4.70 10.98
CA SER A 90 -10.91 -3.48 11.39
C SER A 90 -10.51 -2.22 10.61
N GLU A 91 -9.28 -2.15 10.10
CA GLU A 91 -8.80 -1.02 9.27
C GLU A 91 -9.41 -1.06 7.86
N LEU A 92 -9.76 -2.25 7.36
CA LEU A 92 -10.31 -2.44 6.02
C LEU A 92 -11.83 -2.29 5.98
N PHE A 93 -12.51 -2.44 7.13
CA PHE A 93 -13.96 -2.32 7.22
C PHE A 93 -14.46 -0.89 6.93
N PHE A 94 -13.69 0.13 7.34
CA PHE A 94 -13.92 1.53 7.00
C PHE A 94 -12.65 2.14 6.39
N PRO A 95 -12.44 2.04 5.07
CA PRO A 95 -11.26 2.61 4.44
C PRO A 95 -11.23 4.13 4.61
N ILE A 96 -10.17 4.62 5.24
CA ILE A 96 -9.91 6.05 5.49
C ILE A 96 -10.00 6.92 4.23
N ILE A 97 -9.72 6.35 3.05
CA ILE A 97 -9.67 7.07 1.77
C ILE A 97 -11.05 7.55 1.29
N HIS A 98 -12.13 6.99 1.84
CA HIS A 98 -13.49 7.40 1.52
C HIS A 98 -14.01 8.51 2.43
N HIS A 99 -13.21 8.92 3.43
CA HIS A 99 -13.60 9.99 4.33
C HIS A 99 -13.55 11.35 3.62
N THR A 100 -14.56 12.20 3.85
CA THR A 100 -14.77 13.48 3.16
C THR A 100 -13.59 14.46 3.30
N GLN A 101 -12.86 14.39 4.41
CA GLN A 101 -11.70 15.25 4.66
C GLN A 101 -10.39 14.75 4.03
N VAL A 102 -10.37 13.51 3.52
CA VAL A 102 -9.19 12.93 2.87
C VAL A 102 -9.26 13.24 1.37
N PRO A 103 -8.36 14.09 0.83
CA PRO A 103 -8.35 14.40 -0.59
C PRO A 103 -7.89 13.19 -1.42
N ALA A 104 -8.06 13.27 -2.74
CA ALA A 104 -7.61 12.22 -3.63
C ALA A 104 -6.08 12.25 -3.77
N HIS A 105 -5.44 11.10 -3.62
CA HIS A 105 -3.99 10.93 -3.76
C HIS A 105 -3.67 10.07 -4.99
N ARG A 106 -2.60 10.43 -5.72
CA ARG A 106 -2.12 9.71 -6.90
C ARG A 106 -0.59 9.72 -6.91
N LYS A 107 0.03 8.56 -7.11
CA LYS A 107 1.46 8.47 -7.43
C LYS A 107 1.69 8.99 -8.86
N LEU A 108 2.67 9.88 -9.02
CA LEU A 108 3.16 10.30 -10.33
C LEU A 108 4.15 9.27 -10.88
N SER A 109 4.14 9.08 -12.20
CA SER A 109 5.21 8.31 -12.85
C SER A 109 6.54 9.06 -12.77
N ASP A 110 7.66 8.35 -13.00
CA ASP A 110 8.99 8.99 -12.97
C ASP A 110 9.11 10.11 -14.01
N ASP A 111 8.47 9.96 -15.17
CA ASP A 111 8.49 10.97 -16.23
C ASP A 111 7.59 12.17 -15.89
N GLU A 112 6.40 11.93 -15.35
CA GLU A 112 5.53 13.00 -14.84
C GLU A 112 6.22 13.79 -13.73
N ALA A 113 6.89 13.10 -12.79
CA ALA A 113 7.62 13.72 -11.70
C ALA A 113 8.79 14.57 -12.21
N LYS A 114 9.58 14.08 -13.18
CA LYS A 114 10.67 14.85 -13.79
C LYS A 114 10.16 16.12 -14.47
N GLN A 115 9.09 16.01 -15.27
CA GLN A 115 8.49 17.16 -15.94
C GLN A 115 7.98 18.21 -14.95
N LEU A 116 7.33 17.77 -13.86
CA LEU A 116 6.86 18.63 -12.80
C LEU A 116 8.00 19.39 -12.11
N LEU A 117 9.07 18.68 -11.73
CA LEU A 117 10.23 19.27 -11.07
C LEU A 117 10.94 20.28 -11.96
N CYS A 118 11.08 19.99 -13.27
CA CYS A 118 11.59 20.94 -14.26
C CYS A 118 10.70 22.19 -14.37
N LYS A 119 9.37 22.01 -14.39
CA LYS A 119 8.42 23.12 -14.48
C LYS A 119 8.45 24.02 -13.24
N LEU A 120 8.55 23.43 -12.06
CA LEU A 120 8.62 24.14 -10.78
C LEU A 120 10.03 24.66 -10.47
N LYS A 121 11.06 24.19 -11.19
CA LYS A 121 12.48 24.48 -10.94
C LYS A 121 12.91 24.15 -9.50
N VAL A 122 12.42 23.02 -8.99
CA VAL A 122 12.73 22.53 -7.63
C VAL A 122 13.28 21.11 -7.69
N THR A 123 14.04 20.72 -6.68
CA THR A 123 14.48 19.33 -6.49
C THR A 123 13.44 18.53 -5.69
N LYS A 124 13.53 17.18 -5.72
CA LYS A 124 12.59 16.32 -5.00
C LYS A 124 12.56 16.63 -3.49
N GLU A 125 13.72 16.94 -2.92
CA GLU A 125 13.94 17.17 -1.49
C GLU A 125 13.29 18.47 -0.99
N GLN A 126 13.01 19.40 -1.92
CA GLN A 126 12.33 20.66 -1.63
C GLN A 126 10.81 20.51 -1.56
N LEU A 127 10.26 19.38 -2.03
CA LEU A 127 8.84 19.12 -1.90
C LEU A 127 8.45 18.87 -0.42
N PRO A 128 7.27 19.32 0.00
CA PRO A 128 6.74 18.98 1.32
C PRO A 128 6.73 17.46 1.54
N ARG A 129 7.09 17.03 2.75
CA ARG A 129 7.27 15.62 3.08
C ARG A 129 5.94 14.94 3.42
N LEU A 130 5.85 13.66 3.09
CA LEU A 130 4.76 12.76 3.46
C LEU A 130 5.37 11.49 4.06
N HIS A 131 5.12 11.21 5.34
CA HIS A 131 5.78 10.10 6.02
C HIS A 131 5.17 8.75 5.63
N LYS A 132 5.99 7.69 5.60
CA LYS A 132 5.55 6.30 5.36
C LYS A 132 4.59 5.78 6.44
N THR A 133 4.61 6.40 7.62
CA THR A 133 3.68 6.14 8.73
C THR A 133 2.28 6.69 8.48
N ASP A 134 2.08 7.56 7.49
CA ASP A 134 0.78 8.11 7.17
C ASP A 134 -0.18 6.99 6.68
N PRO A 135 -1.41 6.93 7.20
CA PRO A 135 -2.37 5.90 6.83
C PRO A 135 -2.68 5.87 5.32
N VAL A 136 -2.69 7.02 4.63
CA VAL A 136 -2.94 7.12 3.19
C VAL A 136 -1.77 6.51 2.41
N VAL A 137 -0.53 6.79 2.83
CA VAL A 137 0.67 6.19 2.22
C VAL A 137 0.65 4.67 2.35
N ARG A 138 0.34 4.18 3.56
CA ARG A 138 0.22 2.75 3.84
C ARG A 138 -0.88 2.10 3.01
N PHE A 139 -2.04 2.75 2.87
CA PHE A 139 -3.17 2.23 2.11
C PHE A 139 -2.87 2.13 0.60
N HIS A 140 -2.21 3.13 0.03
CA HIS A 140 -1.84 3.12 -1.39
C HIS A 140 -0.54 2.35 -1.68
N GLY A 141 0.21 1.96 -0.65
CA GLY A 141 1.49 1.27 -0.82
C GLY A 141 2.59 2.13 -1.44
N PHE A 142 2.57 3.44 -1.23
CA PHE A 142 3.62 4.31 -1.78
C PHE A 142 4.97 4.00 -1.15
N ARG A 143 6.02 4.03 -1.96
CA ARG A 143 7.40 3.72 -1.55
C ARG A 143 8.15 5.02 -1.25
N THR A 144 9.25 4.91 -0.51
CA THR A 144 10.15 6.03 -0.25
C THR A 144 10.62 6.62 -1.58
N SER A 145 10.70 7.95 -1.66
CA SER A 145 11.06 8.73 -2.85
C SER A 145 9.97 8.84 -3.93
N ASP A 146 8.78 8.28 -3.71
CA ASP A 146 7.63 8.51 -4.58
C ASP A 146 7.14 9.96 -4.45
N VAL A 147 6.73 10.55 -5.58
CA VAL A 147 6.07 11.86 -5.61
C VAL A 147 4.56 11.64 -5.73
N VAL A 148 3.83 12.17 -4.77
CA VAL A 148 2.38 12.02 -4.66
C VAL A 148 1.70 13.35 -4.97
N GLU A 149 0.81 13.31 -5.95
CA GLU A 149 -0.13 14.38 -6.26
C GLU A 149 -1.36 14.26 -5.36
N ILE A 150 -1.75 15.38 -4.76
CA ILE A 150 -2.90 15.51 -3.87
C ILE A 150 -3.86 16.52 -4.48
N VAL A 151 -5.05 16.05 -4.83
CA VAL A 151 -6.09 16.88 -5.45
C VAL A 151 -7.20 17.13 -4.44
N ARG A 152 -7.34 18.38 -4.02
CA ARG A 152 -8.36 18.81 -3.06
C ARG A 152 -9.51 19.52 -3.80
N ASN A 153 -10.71 18.97 -3.66
CA ASN A 153 -11.94 19.59 -4.15
C ASN A 153 -12.62 20.36 -3.02
N ASN A 154 -12.62 21.69 -3.10
CA ASN A 154 -13.23 22.56 -2.09
C ASN A 154 -14.58 23.15 -2.54
N GLY A 155 -15.20 22.59 -3.59
CA GLY A 155 -16.44 23.14 -4.16
C GLY A 155 -16.24 24.39 -5.03
N LEU A 156 -14.98 24.81 -5.25
CA LEU A 156 -14.63 25.84 -6.22
C LEU A 156 -14.53 25.24 -7.63
N GLN A 157 -14.69 26.07 -8.67
CA GLN A 157 -14.53 25.64 -10.07
C GLN A 157 -13.13 25.07 -10.35
N GLN A 158 -12.10 25.62 -9.70
CA GLN A 158 -10.73 25.14 -9.84
C GLN A 158 -10.33 24.27 -8.66
N LYS A 159 -9.78 23.09 -8.96
CA LYS A 159 -9.23 22.17 -7.96
C LYS A 159 -7.84 22.64 -7.51
N SER A 160 -7.55 22.54 -6.22
CA SER A 160 -6.22 22.81 -5.68
C SER A 160 -5.37 21.54 -5.76
N VAL A 161 -4.20 21.63 -6.39
CA VAL A 161 -3.27 20.50 -6.56
C VAL A 161 -2.00 20.76 -5.78
N PHE A 162 -1.58 19.78 -4.98
CA PHE A 162 -0.35 19.82 -4.19
C PHE A 162 0.51 18.60 -4.50
N TYR A 163 1.82 18.72 -4.31
CA TYR A 163 2.77 17.63 -4.53
C TYR A 163 3.60 17.39 -3.29
N ARG A 164 3.77 16.14 -2.89
CA ARG A 164 4.55 15.75 -1.71
C ARG A 164 5.50 14.59 -2.01
N LEU A 165 6.64 14.57 -1.33
CA LEU A 165 7.64 13.49 -1.41
C LEU A 165 7.44 12.50 -0.25
N VAL A 166 7.35 11.21 -0.57
CA VAL A 166 7.28 10.15 0.44
C VAL A 166 8.64 9.94 1.10
N VAL A 167 8.69 10.04 2.42
CA VAL A 167 9.88 9.85 3.25
C VAL A 167 9.66 8.74 4.28
N ALA A 168 10.75 8.10 4.72
CA ALA A 168 10.70 7.07 5.76
C ALA A 168 10.26 7.64 7.13
#